data_AF-A0A2J8KK44-F1
#
_entry.id   AF-A0A2J8KK44-F1
#
_cell.length_a   1.000
_cell.length_b   1.000
_cell.length_c   1.000
_cell.angle_alpha   90.00
_cell.angle_beta   90.00
_cell.angle_gamma   90.00
#
_symmetry.space_group_name_H-M   'P 1'
#
loop_
_entity.id
_entity.type
_entity.pdbx_description
1 polymer ?
#
loop_
_entity_poly.entity_id
_entity_poly.type
_entity_poly.pdbx_seq_one_letter_code
_entity_poly.pdbx_strand_id
1 'polypeptide(L)'
;MPTVDDILEQVGEFGWFQKQAFLILCLLSAAFAPICVGIVFLGFTPDHRCQSPGVAELSQRCGWSPAEELNYTVPGLGPAGEAFLGQCRRYEVDWNQSALSCVDPLASLATNRSHLPLGPCQDGWVYDTPGSSIVTEVWP
;
A
#
# COMPACT_ATOMS: atom_id res chain seq x y z
N MET A 1 6.07 63.47 1.19
CA MET A 1 6.05 61.99 1.07
C MET A 1 4.64 61.61 0.73
N PRO A 2 4.38 60.86 -0.36
CA PRO A 2 3.03 60.38 -0.64
C PRO A 2 2.55 59.49 0.51
N THR A 3 1.29 59.65 0.90
CA THR A 3 0.66 58.82 1.93
C THR A 3 0.22 57.49 1.33
N VAL A 4 -0.08 56.50 2.18
CA VAL A 4 -0.51 55.16 1.70
C VAL A 4 -1.79 55.27 0.85
N ASP A 5 -2.69 56.18 1.21
CA ASP A 5 -3.91 56.45 0.46
C ASP A 5 -3.63 57.06 -0.93
N ASP A 6 -2.67 57.98 -1.07
CA ASP A 6 -2.26 58.55 -2.36
C ASP A 6 -1.72 57.47 -3.32
N ILE A 7 -1.00 56.48 -2.77
CA ILE A 7 -0.44 55.36 -3.54
C ILE A 7 -1.55 54.40 -3.98
N LEU A 8 -2.55 54.15 -3.12
CA LEU A 8 -3.70 53.30 -3.45
C LEU A 8 -4.57 53.93 -4.55
N GLU A 9 -4.75 55.25 -4.51
CA GLU A 9 -5.49 55.98 -5.54
C GLU A 9 -4.75 55.97 -6.90
N GLN A 10 -3.41 56.02 -6.89
CA GLN A 10 -2.58 55.94 -8.09
C GLN A 10 -2.49 54.53 -8.70
N VAL A 11 -2.54 53.48 -7.87
CA VAL A 11 -2.56 52.08 -8.32
C VAL A 11 -3.93 51.70 -8.93
N GLY A 12 -4.99 52.40 -8.54
CA GLY A 12 -6.36 52.19 -9.03
C GLY A 12 -7.07 50.99 -8.38
N GLU A 13 -8.40 50.96 -8.48
CA GLU A 13 -9.21 49.88 -7.92
C GLU A 13 -8.94 48.53 -8.60
N PHE A 14 -9.38 47.44 -7.94
CA PHE A 14 -9.29 46.08 -8.47
C PHE A 14 -10.07 45.99 -9.81
N GLY A 15 -9.32 46.04 -10.91
CA GLY A 15 -9.86 46.16 -12.26
C GLY A 15 -10.57 44.89 -12.73
N TRP A 16 -11.37 44.98 -13.80
CA TRP A 16 -12.15 43.84 -14.31
C TRP A 16 -11.27 42.63 -14.68
N PHE A 17 -10.13 42.86 -15.35
CA PHE A 17 -9.17 41.79 -15.66
C PHE A 17 -8.52 41.19 -14.41
N GLN A 18 -8.21 42.02 -13.39
CA GLN A 18 -7.67 41.54 -12.12
C GLN A 18 -8.69 40.69 -11.36
N LYS A 19 -9.97 41.14 -11.33
CA LYS A 19 -11.10 40.38 -10.78
C LYS A 19 -11.27 39.03 -11.48
N GLN A 20 -11.21 39.01 -12.81
CA GLN A 20 -11.34 37.77 -13.58
C GLN A 20 -10.15 36.82 -13.34
N ALA A 21 -8.92 37.32 -13.38
CA ALA A 21 -7.72 36.52 -13.12
C ALA A 21 -7.71 35.95 -11.69
N PHE A 22 -8.07 36.77 -10.71
CA PHE A 22 -8.18 36.33 -9.31
C PHE A 22 -9.27 35.29 -9.13
N LEU A 23 -10.44 35.48 -9.73
CA LEU A 23 -11.53 34.51 -9.66
C LEU A 23 -11.11 33.16 -10.28
N ILE A 24 -10.44 33.18 -11.44
CA ILE A 24 -9.91 31.97 -12.07
C ILE A 24 -8.89 31.29 -11.17
N LEU A 25 -7.97 32.05 -10.56
CA LEU A 25 -6.97 31.51 -9.65
C LEU A 25 -7.60 30.89 -8.39
N CYS A 26 -8.61 31.54 -7.82
CA CYS A 26 -9.38 31.01 -6.70
C CYS A 26 -10.11 29.72 -7.08
N LEU A 27 -10.75 29.67 -8.25
CA LEU A 27 -11.43 28.47 -8.73
C LEU A 27 -10.46 27.31 -8.96
N LEU A 28 -9.29 27.58 -9.55
CA LEU A 28 -8.23 26.59 -9.70
C LEU A 28 -7.76 26.09 -8.34
N SER A 29 -7.44 26.98 -7.41
CA SER A 29 -7.02 26.60 -6.05
C SER A 29 -8.06 25.73 -5.34
N ALA A 30 -9.33 26.14 -5.41
CA ALA A 30 -10.44 25.39 -4.83
C ALA A 30 -10.62 24.02 -5.51
N ALA A 31 -10.38 23.91 -6.82
CA ALA A 31 -10.47 22.65 -7.56
C ALA A 31 -9.32 21.69 -7.25
N PHE A 32 -8.10 22.20 -7.01
CA PHE A 32 -6.93 21.36 -6.69
C PHE A 32 -6.87 20.93 -5.22
N ALA A 33 -7.42 21.73 -4.29
CA ALA A 33 -7.47 21.39 -2.87
C ALA A 33 -8.00 19.97 -2.57
N PRO A 34 -9.17 19.53 -3.08
CA PRO A 34 -9.66 18.18 -2.83
C PRO A 34 -8.77 17.09 -3.43
N ILE A 35 -8.03 17.35 -4.51
CA ILE A 35 -7.08 16.39 -5.09
C ILE A 35 -5.92 16.15 -4.12
N CYS A 36 -5.32 17.22 -3.60
CA CYS A 36 -4.22 17.12 -2.63
C CYS A 36 -4.66 16.39 -1.36
N VAL A 37 -5.86 16.71 -0.85
CA VAL A 37 -6.43 16.03 0.31
C VAL A 37 -6.73 14.56 -0.01
N GLY A 38 -7.31 14.28 -1.17
CA GLY A 38 -7.62 12.92 -1.62
C GLY A 38 -6.39 12.01 -1.67
N ILE A 39 -5.24 12.50 -2.13
CA ILE A 39 -3.98 11.74 -2.15
C ILE A 39 -3.57 11.30 -0.74
N VAL A 40 -3.71 12.16 0.27
CA VAL A 40 -3.34 11.83 1.66
C VAL A 40 -4.21 10.71 2.22
N PHE A 41 -5.50 10.68 1.87
CA PHE A 41 -6.44 9.68 2.40
C PHE A 41 -6.54 8.40 1.57
N LEU A 42 -6.25 8.46 0.27
CA LEU A 42 -6.36 7.31 -0.64
C LEU A 42 -5.00 6.71 -1.00
N GLY A 43 -3.90 7.41 -0.72
CA GLY A 43 -2.53 6.99 -1.07
C GLY A 43 -1.83 6.15 0.00
N PHE A 44 -2.54 5.65 1.01
CA PHE A 44 -1.93 4.76 2.00
C PHE A 44 -1.71 3.36 1.40
N THR A 45 -0.61 2.73 1.79
CA THR A 45 -0.33 1.31 1.52
C THR A 45 -0.87 0.50 2.69
N PRO A 46 -1.96 -0.28 2.51
CA PRO A 46 -2.42 -1.16 3.56
C PRO A 46 -1.43 -2.28 3.83
N ASP A 47 -1.56 -2.90 5.01
CA ASP A 47 -0.84 -4.13 5.30
C ASP A 47 -1.21 -5.18 4.25
N HIS A 48 -0.17 -5.81 3.71
CA HIS A 48 -0.29 -6.75 2.60
C HIS A 48 0.75 -7.84 2.73
N ARG A 49 0.52 -8.92 1.99
CA ARG A 49 1.43 -10.06 1.85
C ARG A 49 1.49 -10.49 0.40
N CYS A 50 2.55 -11.22 0.03
CA CYS A 50 2.59 -11.85 -1.28
C CYS A 50 1.46 -12.87 -1.43
N GLN A 51 0.82 -12.89 -2.60
CA GLN A 51 0.03 -14.04 -3.01
C GLN A 51 0.97 -15.22 -3.28
N SER A 52 0.67 -16.38 -2.70
CA SER A 52 1.43 -17.63 -2.92
C SER A 52 0.52 -18.66 -3.58
N PRO A 53 0.72 -18.99 -4.87
CA PRO A 53 -0.14 -19.95 -5.55
C PRO A 53 -0.02 -21.34 -4.90
N GLY A 54 -1.14 -22.06 -4.80
CA GLY A 54 -1.21 -23.39 -4.19
C GLY A 54 -1.42 -23.40 -2.67
N VAL A 55 -1.17 -22.29 -1.97
CA VAL A 55 -1.41 -22.18 -0.52
C VAL A 55 -2.89 -22.38 -0.17
N ALA A 56 -3.80 -21.75 -0.91
CA ALA A 56 -5.24 -21.84 -0.64
C ALA A 56 -5.75 -23.28 -0.77
N GLU A 57 -5.27 -24.03 -1.78
CA GLU A 57 -5.60 -25.44 -1.98
C GLU A 57 -5.02 -26.31 -0.86
N LEU A 58 -3.77 -26.06 -0.45
CA LEU A 58 -3.14 -26.77 0.65
C LEU A 58 -3.86 -26.51 1.98
N SER A 59 -4.23 -25.25 2.24
CA SER A 59 -4.99 -24.83 3.41
C SER A 59 -6.34 -25.52 3.49
N GLN A 60 -7.08 -25.60 2.37
CA GLN A 60 -8.33 -26.36 2.27
C GLN A 60 -8.13 -27.86 2.50
N ARG A 61 -7.10 -28.45 1.86
CA ARG A 61 -6.75 -29.87 2.02
C ARG A 61 -6.40 -30.22 3.46
N CYS A 62 -5.70 -29.33 4.16
CA CYS A 62 -5.25 -29.54 5.53
C CYS A 62 -6.25 -29.08 6.58
N GLY A 63 -7.32 -28.36 6.18
CA GLY A 63 -8.33 -27.84 7.09
C GLY A 63 -7.81 -26.72 8.00
N TRP A 64 -6.85 -25.92 7.53
CA TRP A 64 -6.26 -24.85 8.31
C TRP A 64 -7.22 -23.67 8.48
N SER A 65 -7.13 -23.01 9.63
CA SER A 65 -7.67 -21.68 9.81
C SER A 65 -6.83 -20.64 9.04
N PRO A 66 -7.39 -19.48 8.69
CA PRO A 66 -6.64 -18.41 8.04
C PRO A 66 -5.39 -17.98 8.83
N ALA A 67 -5.46 -18.02 10.17
CA ALA A 67 -4.31 -17.68 11.02
C ALA A 67 -3.19 -18.73 10.93
N GLU A 68 -3.54 -20.01 10.82
CA GLU A 68 -2.55 -21.09 10.65
C GLU A 68 -1.89 -21.01 9.28
N GLU A 69 -2.66 -20.81 8.22
CA GLU A 69 -2.15 -20.62 6.86
C GLU A 69 -1.10 -19.48 6.82
N LEU A 70 -1.42 -18.33 7.43
CA LEU A 70 -0.51 -17.18 7.50
C LEU A 70 0.76 -17.50 8.27
N ASN A 71 0.66 -18.23 9.38
CA ASN A 71 1.82 -18.59 10.22
C ASN A 71 2.81 -19.52 9.50
N TYR A 72 2.35 -20.31 8.52
CA TYR A 72 3.22 -21.17 7.73
C TYR A 72 3.80 -20.48 6.49
N THR A 73 3.06 -19.52 5.91
CA THR A 73 3.34 -19.00 4.57
C THR A 73 3.98 -17.62 4.56
N VAL A 74 3.69 -16.80 5.57
CA VAL A 74 4.23 -15.45 5.69
C VAL A 74 5.54 -15.52 6.48
N PRO A 75 6.67 -15.05 5.92
CA PRO A 75 7.90 -14.91 6.69
C PRO A 75 7.65 -13.99 7.89
N GLY A 76 8.08 -14.41 9.08
CA GLY A 76 7.85 -13.64 10.30
C GLY A 76 8.39 -12.20 10.18
N LEU A 77 7.70 -11.24 10.82
CA LEU A 77 8.21 -9.87 10.93
C LEU A 77 9.59 -9.94 11.60
N GLY A 78 10.62 -9.49 10.89
CA GLY A 78 11.93 -9.24 11.50
C GLY A 78 11.86 -8.15 12.58
N PRO A 79 12.99 -7.74 13.18
CA PRO A 79 13.00 -6.59 14.10
C PRO A 79 12.26 -5.39 13.49
N ALA A 80 11.71 -4.48 14.30
CA ALA A 80 10.70 -3.46 13.93
C ALA A 80 10.94 -2.58 12.68
N GLY A 81 12.10 -2.66 12.01
CA GLY A 81 12.36 -2.07 10.68
C GLY A 81 12.31 -3.05 9.49
N GLU A 82 12.41 -4.37 9.71
CA GLU A 82 12.33 -5.41 8.67
C GLU A 82 10.91 -5.95 8.49
N ALA A 83 9.96 -5.54 9.33
CA ALA A 83 8.55 -5.87 9.18
C ALA A 83 8.02 -5.54 7.76
N PHE A 84 8.41 -4.38 7.23
CA PHE A 84 8.08 -3.94 5.88
C PHE A 84 8.76 -4.79 4.78
N LEU A 85 9.98 -5.28 5.03
CA LEU A 85 10.66 -6.18 4.09
C LEU A 85 10.03 -7.57 4.07
N GLY A 86 9.45 -8.02 5.19
CA GLY A 86 8.69 -9.26 5.28
C GLY A 86 7.39 -9.22 4.47
N GLN A 87 6.72 -8.06 4.44
CA GLN A 87 5.50 -7.86 3.65
C GLN A 87 5.76 -8.02 2.14
N CYS A 88 6.93 -7.59 1.67
CA CYS A 88 7.34 -7.62 0.26
C CYS A 88 8.02 -8.91 -0.22
N ARG A 89 8.16 -9.91 0.65
CA ARG A 89 8.91 -11.14 0.35
C ARG A 89 8.10 -12.36 0.73
N ARG A 90 8.31 -13.44 -0.03
CA ARG A 90 7.74 -14.76 0.26
C ARG A 90 8.81 -15.82 0.31
N TYR A 91 8.50 -16.91 1.00
CA TYR A 91 9.27 -18.15 0.84
C TYR A 91 9.26 -18.59 -0.63
N GLU A 92 10.44 -18.92 -1.16
CA GLU A 92 10.59 -19.54 -2.48
C GLU A 92 10.28 -21.04 -2.40
N VAL A 93 9.02 -21.33 -2.07
CA VAL A 93 8.49 -22.69 -1.93
C VAL A 93 7.38 -22.87 -2.96
N ASP A 94 7.39 -24.04 -3.59
CA ASP A 94 6.29 -24.50 -4.43
C ASP A 94 5.25 -25.20 -3.55
N TRP A 95 4.18 -24.48 -3.24
CA TRP A 95 3.10 -24.92 -2.34
C TRP A 95 2.17 -25.95 -2.98
N ASN A 96 2.29 -26.19 -4.28
CA ASN A 96 1.48 -27.17 -4.99
C ASN A 96 2.01 -28.62 -4.85
N GLN A 97 3.10 -28.80 -4.09
CA GLN A 97 3.70 -30.11 -3.91
C GLN A 97 2.87 -31.00 -2.98
N SER A 98 2.53 -32.21 -3.47
CA SER A 98 1.76 -33.20 -2.72
C SER A 98 2.45 -33.74 -1.47
N ALA A 99 3.77 -33.57 -1.37
CA ALA A 99 4.62 -34.02 -0.26
C ALA A 99 4.62 -33.07 0.96
N LEU A 100 4.00 -31.89 0.87
CA LEU A 100 3.91 -30.96 2.01
C LEU A 100 3.00 -31.52 3.12
N SER A 101 3.48 -31.45 4.35
CA SER A 101 2.77 -31.89 5.55
C SER A 101 1.78 -30.84 6.03
N CYS A 102 0.64 -31.28 6.56
CA CYS A 102 -0.36 -30.42 7.18
C CYS A 102 0.02 -29.92 8.59
N VAL A 103 1.06 -30.48 9.22
CA VAL A 103 1.48 -30.09 10.57
C VAL A 103 2.58 -29.02 10.53
N ASP A 104 3.56 -29.21 9.63
CA ASP A 104 4.57 -28.19 9.33
C ASP A 104 5.08 -28.42 7.89
N PRO A 105 4.54 -27.70 6.89
CA PRO A 105 4.91 -27.89 5.48
C PRO A 105 6.38 -27.54 5.23
N LEU A 106 6.97 -26.66 6.04
CA LEU A 106 8.35 -26.19 5.90
C LEU A 106 9.39 -27.11 6.56
N ALA A 107 8.99 -28.01 7.47
CA ALA A 107 9.91 -28.86 8.21
C ALA A 107 10.71 -29.83 7.32
N SER A 108 10.15 -30.23 6.17
CA SER A 108 10.83 -31.07 5.19
C SER A 108 11.87 -30.31 4.35
N LEU A 109 11.79 -28.98 4.31
CA LEU A 109 12.62 -28.12 3.47
C LEU A 109 13.81 -27.53 4.22
N ALA A 110 13.66 -27.19 5.50
CA ALA A 110 14.78 -26.77 6.33
C ALA A 110 14.55 -27.05 7.82
N THR A 111 15.64 -27.28 8.56
CA THR A 111 15.63 -27.43 10.02
C THR A 111 15.23 -26.14 10.74
N ASN A 112 15.44 -24.98 10.12
CA ASN A 112 15.04 -23.67 10.65
C ASN A 112 14.45 -22.79 9.55
N ARG A 113 13.28 -22.20 9.80
CA ARG A 113 12.55 -21.37 8.83
C ARG A 113 13.32 -20.15 8.37
N SER A 114 14.20 -19.61 9.22
CA SER A 114 15.05 -18.45 8.88
C SER A 114 16.09 -18.75 7.80
N HIS A 115 16.38 -20.03 7.52
CA HIS A 115 17.33 -20.44 6.49
C HIS A 115 16.65 -20.66 5.13
N LEU A 116 15.31 -20.57 5.04
CA LEU A 116 14.64 -20.70 3.75
C LEU A 116 14.93 -19.49 2.87
N PRO A 117 15.11 -19.72 1.55
CA PRO A 117 15.25 -18.63 0.59
C PRO A 117 13.97 -17.79 0.56
N LEU A 118 14.16 -16.47 0.60
CA LEU A 118 13.12 -15.47 0.45
C LEU A 118 13.28 -14.78 -0.90
N GLY A 119 12.21 -14.76 -1.69
CA GLY A 119 12.15 -14.14 -3.00
C GLY A 119 11.22 -12.92 -3.01
N PRO A 120 11.25 -12.10 -4.08
CA PRO A 120 10.24 -11.07 -4.31
C PRO A 120 8.87 -11.70 -4.59
N CYS A 121 7.79 -10.97 -4.32
CA CYS A 121 6.45 -11.40 -4.76
C CYS A 121 6.37 -11.39 -6.29
N GLN A 122 5.98 -12.52 -6.88
CA GLN A 122 5.85 -12.68 -8.34
C GLN A 122 4.38 -12.81 -8.78
N ASP A 123 3.52 -13.22 -7.86
CA ASP A 123 2.17 -13.69 -8.17
C ASP A 123 1.08 -12.73 -7.67
N GLY A 124 1.41 -11.47 -7.38
CA GLY A 124 0.48 -10.46 -6.87
C GLY A 124 0.49 -10.31 -5.34
N TRP A 125 -0.50 -9.58 -4.82
CA TRP A 125 -0.58 -9.16 -3.43
C TRP A 125 -1.95 -9.46 -2.83
N VAL A 126 -1.97 -9.79 -1.54
CA VAL A 126 -3.22 -9.92 -0.77
C VAL A 126 -3.21 -8.87 0.33
N TYR A 127 -4.24 -8.02 0.34
CA TYR A 127 -4.39 -6.91 1.27
C TYR A 127 -5.31 -7.30 2.44
N ASP A 128 -4.92 -6.96 3.67
CA ASP A 128 -5.65 -7.31 4.90
C ASP A 128 -6.70 -6.26 5.32
N THR A 129 -6.96 -5.27 4.45
CA THR A 129 -7.91 -4.19 4.73
C THR A 129 -9.18 -4.31 3.88
N PRO A 130 -10.37 -4.07 4.45
CA PRO A 130 -11.64 -4.06 3.71
C PRO A 130 -11.85 -2.79 2.86
N GLY A 131 -10.97 -1.79 2.99
CA GLY A 131 -11.05 -0.53 2.26
C GLY A 131 -10.28 -0.56 0.93
N SER A 132 -10.64 0.36 0.03
CA SER A 132 -9.93 0.60 -1.22
C SER A 132 -8.94 1.76 -1.05
N SER A 133 -7.73 1.58 -1.56
CA SER A 133 -6.72 2.63 -1.71
C SER A 133 -6.22 2.64 -3.14
N ILE A 134 -5.56 3.72 -3.56
CA ILE A 134 -4.93 3.80 -4.89
C ILE A 134 -3.98 2.62 -5.11
N VAL A 135 -3.35 2.13 -4.03
CA VAL A 135 -2.42 0.99 -4.08
C VAL A 135 -3.17 -0.31 -4.39
N THR A 136 -4.31 -0.57 -3.74
CA THR A 136 -5.08 -1.82 -3.91
C THR A 136 -5.73 -1.93 -5.29
N GLU A 137 -6.05 -0.80 -5.95
CA GLU A 137 -6.71 -0.79 -7.26
C GLU A 137 -5.72 -0.87 -8.44
N VAL A 138 -4.50 -0.34 -8.27
CA VAL A 138 -3.49 -0.30 -9.34
C VAL A 138 -2.60 -1.55 -9.33
N TRP A 139 -2.40 -2.17 -8.17
CA TRP A 139 -1.58 -3.37 -7.98
C TRP A 139 -2.41 -4.52 -7.39
N PRO A 140 -3.32 -5.12 -8.18
CA PRO A 140 -4.04 -6.34 -7.78
C PRO A 140 -3.12 -7.56 -7.71
#